data_AF-A0A817S3T8-F1
#
_entry.id   AF-A0A817S3T8-F1
#
_cell.length_a   1.000
_cell.length_b   1.000
_cell.length_c   1.000
_cell.angle_alpha   90.00
_cell.angle_beta   90.00
_cell.angle_gamma   90.00
#
_symmetry.space_group_name_H-M   'P 1'
#
loop_
_entity.id
_entity.type
_entity.pdbx_description
1 polymer ?
#
loop_
_entity_poly.entity_id
_entity_poly.type
_entity_poly.pdbx_seq_one_letter_code
_entity_poly.pdbx_strand_id
1 'polypeptide(L)'
;MVVLYLRYIDDIFITVNWPSRHLNKQIDQWNTFDSNSELKAQAGHSINFLDIYIENINAYLFTKVYHKPSYEPYYLPFNSVHPMHMKKNIPFAMFFRAIRYCSTFKAFLDEREDLRMALLLNKYPGKFIDNQFNRVLKKFNITQPLTNNNYNMIRKNIIHDTIKEEKIPTDHYRTMFIHFTYCLNIRTLPTKFHALWNKYFSESPINEIIPVIGTRNVQNFQKQLMKNK
;
A
#
# COMPACT_ATOMS: atom_id res chain seq x y z
N MET A 1 -23.66 -18.27 -15.80
CA MET A 1 -23.83 -16.80 -15.68
C MET A 1 -22.60 -16.23 -15.02
N VAL A 2 -22.14 -15.03 -15.42
CA VAL A 2 -21.07 -14.30 -14.68
C VAL A 2 -21.67 -13.77 -13.38
N VAL A 3 -21.03 -14.07 -12.25
CA VAL A 3 -21.51 -13.71 -10.91
C VAL A 3 -20.77 -12.47 -10.38
N LEU A 4 -19.46 -12.40 -10.61
CA LEU A 4 -18.61 -11.28 -10.23
C LEU A 4 -17.66 -10.95 -11.38
N TYR A 5 -17.47 -9.65 -11.65
CA TYR A 5 -16.47 -9.13 -12.57
C TYR A 5 -15.71 -7.99 -11.88
N LEU A 6 -14.39 -8.14 -11.77
CA LEU A 6 -13.49 -7.14 -11.24
C LEU A 6 -12.34 -6.93 -12.23
N ARG A 7 -11.87 -5.69 -12.35
CA ARG A 7 -10.73 -5.32 -13.19
C ARG A 7 -9.79 -4.42 -12.42
N TYR A 8 -8.49 -4.71 -12.50
CA TYR A 8 -7.42 -3.88 -11.99
C TYR A 8 -6.40 -3.64 -13.11
N ILE A 9 -6.41 -2.44 -13.69
CA ILE A 9 -5.60 -2.09 -14.87
C ILE A 9 -5.85 -3.11 -16.01
N ASP A 10 -4.91 -4.02 -16.24
CA ASP A 10 -4.97 -5.05 -17.29
C ASP A 10 -5.39 -6.42 -16.76
N ASP A 11 -5.40 -6.61 -15.44
CA ASP A 11 -5.76 -7.87 -14.80
C ASP A 11 -7.28 -7.96 -14.56
N ILE A 12 -7.87 -9.09 -14.97
CA ILE A 12 -9.30 -9.35 -14.86
C ILE A 12 -9.53 -10.54 -13.91
N PHE A 13 -10.45 -10.39 -12.98
CA PHE A 13 -10.95 -11.47 -12.13
C PHE A 13 -12.45 -11.65 -12.34
N ILE A 14 -12.85 -12.87 -12.71
CA ILE A 14 -14.25 -13.23 -12.90
C ILE A 14 -14.62 -14.48 -12.12
N THR A 15 -15.84 -14.52 -11.61
CA THR A 15 -16.46 -15.75 -11.15
C THR A 15 -17.64 -16.10 -12.06
N VAL A 16 -17.70 -17.35 -12.51
CA VAL A 16 -18.70 -17.81 -13.47
C VAL A 16 -19.33 -19.11 -13.02
N ASN A 17 -20.65 -19.20 -13.18
CA ASN A 17 -21.40 -20.44 -13.05
C ASN A 17 -21.55 -21.08 -14.45
N TRP A 18 -20.42 -21.46 -15.05
CA TRP A 18 -20.35 -22.14 -16.34
C TRP A 18 -19.46 -23.37 -16.24
N PRO A 19 -19.73 -24.44 -17.01
CA PRO A 19 -18.78 -25.53 -17.14
C PRO A 19 -17.47 -25.01 -17.77
N SER A 20 -16.32 -25.50 -17.33
CA SER A 20 -15.00 -25.02 -17.77
C SER A 20 -14.83 -25.02 -19.30
N ARG A 21 -15.42 -26.00 -20.01
CA ARG A 21 -15.41 -26.06 -21.48
C ARG A 21 -16.01 -24.82 -22.14
N HIS A 22 -17.08 -24.27 -21.57
CA HIS A 22 -17.76 -23.09 -22.11
C HIS A 22 -16.94 -21.84 -21.83
N LEU A 23 -16.34 -21.76 -20.65
CA LEU A 23 -15.43 -20.66 -20.30
C LEU A 23 -14.22 -20.63 -21.25
N ASN A 24 -13.57 -21.76 -21.49
CA ASN A 24 -12.42 -21.83 -22.40
C ASN A 24 -12.80 -21.43 -23.83
N LYS A 25 -13.92 -21.95 -24.34
CA LYS A 25 -14.43 -21.55 -25.66
C LYS A 25 -14.72 -20.04 -25.74
N GLN A 26 -15.23 -19.46 -24.65
CA GLN A 26 -15.51 -18.02 -24.59
C GLN A 26 -14.22 -17.19 -24.57
N ILE A 27 -13.18 -17.66 -23.87
CA ILE A 27 -11.85 -17.02 -23.86
C ILE A 27 -11.24 -17.08 -25.27
N ASP A 28 -11.32 -18.22 -25.95
CA ASP A 28 -10.84 -18.37 -27.32
C ASP A 28 -11.53 -17.38 -28.26
N GLN A 29 -12.85 -17.19 -28.10
CA GLN A 29 -13.60 -16.18 -28.85
C GLN A 29 -13.15 -14.75 -28.54
N TRP A 30 -12.93 -14.40 -27.27
CA TRP A 30 -12.44 -13.08 -26.91
C TRP A 30 -11.04 -12.79 -27.48
N ASN A 31 -10.18 -13.80 -27.54
CA ASN A 31 -8.86 -13.71 -28.18
C ASN A 31 -8.92 -13.51 -29.70
N THR A 32 -10.09 -13.59 -30.34
CA THR A 32 -10.26 -13.24 -31.77
C THR A 32 -10.58 -11.76 -32.02
N PHE A 33 -10.89 -10.99 -30.97
CA PHE A 33 -11.37 -9.61 -31.14
C PHE A 33 -10.26 -8.62 -31.53
N ASP A 34 -9.02 -8.89 -31.11
CA ASP A 34 -7.87 -8.07 -31.45
C ASP A 34 -6.64 -8.95 -31.58
N SER A 35 -5.99 -8.89 -32.75
CA SER A 35 -4.79 -9.68 -33.04
C SER A 35 -3.56 -9.21 -32.24
N ASN A 36 -3.60 -8.02 -31.64
CA ASN A 36 -2.50 -7.46 -30.86
C ASN A 36 -2.60 -7.76 -29.35
N SER A 37 -3.72 -8.30 -28.88
CA SER A 37 -3.92 -8.60 -27.45
C SER A 37 -4.35 -10.04 -27.21
N GLU A 38 -3.60 -10.72 -26.33
CA GLU A 38 -3.85 -12.11 -25.94
C GLU A 38 -4.28 -12.18 -24.48
N LEU A 39 -5.47 -12.69 -24.21
CA LEU A 39 -5.94 -13.01 -22.85
C LEU A 39 -5.39 -14.36 -22.42
N LYS A 40 -4.45 -14.32 -21.47
CA LYS A 40 -3.95 -15.50 -20.77
C LYS A 40 -4.81 -15.77 -19.54
N ALA A 41 -5.77 -16.68 -19.69
CA ALA A 41 -6.66 -17.05 -18.62
C ALA A 41 -6.13 -18.24 -17.80
N GLN A 42 -6.30 -18.16 -16.49
CA GLN A 42 -6.22 -19.31 -15.59
C GLN A 42 -7.60 -19.48 -14.95
N ALA A 43 -8.08 -20.71 -14.85
CA ALA A 43 -9.39 -21.02 -14.27
C ALA A 43 -9.29 -22.27 -13.41
N GLY A 44 -9.99 -22.26 -12.27
CA GLY A 44 -9.95 -23.36 -11.31
C GLY A 44 -10.80 -23.08 -10.08
N HIS A 45 -10.79 -24.04 -9.16
CA HIS A 45 -11.42 -23.90 -7.85
C HIS A 45 -10.69 -22.89 -6.96
N SER A 46 -9.38 -22.75 -7.17
CA SER A 46 -8.54 -21.71 -6.59
C SER A 46 -7.69 -21.03 -7.66
N ILE A 47 -7.31 -19.79 -7.39
CA ILE A 47 -6.49 -18.98 -8.27
C ILE A 47 -5.72 -17.94 -7.47
N ASN A 48 -4.58 -17.50 -8.00
CA ASN A 48 -3.85 -16.36 -7.49
C ASN A 48 -4.19 -15.15 -8.34
N PHE A 49 -4.67 -14.08 -7.71
CA PHE A 49 -4.95 -12.81 -8.37
C PHE A 49 -4.15 -11.72 -7.68
N LEU A 50 -3.16 -11.17 -8.39
CA LEU A 50 -2.15 -10.25 -7.85
C LEU A 50 -1.47 -10.86 -6.61
N ASP A 51 -1.80 -10.30 -5.46
CA ASP A 51 -1.23 -10.54 -4.14
C ASP A 51 -2.13 -11.40 -3.24
N ILE A 52 -3.22 -11.95 -3.81
CA ILE A 52 -4.30 -12.62 -3.09
C ILE A 52 -4.49 -14.03 -3.66
N TYR A 53 -4.50 -15.03 -2.79
CA TYR A 53 -4.96 -16.38 -3.12
C TYR A 53 -6.45 -16.43 -2.84
N ILE A 54 -7.22 -16.93 -3.80
CA ILE A 54 -8.67 -16.99 -3.75
C ILE A 54 -9.09 -18.44 -3.99
N GLU A 55 -10.00 -18.96 -3.16
CA GLU A 55 -10.53 -20.32 -3.26
C GLU A 55 -12.04 -20.32 -3.00
N ASN A 56 -12.79 -21.07 -3.80
CA ASN A 56 -14.24 -21.16 -3.68
C ASN A 56 -14.67 -22.30 -2.74
N ILE A 57 -14.79 -22.03 -1.44
CA ILE A 57 -15.23 -23.04 -0.47
C ILE A 57 -16.75 -22.97 -0.33
N ASN A 58 -17.46 -23.94 -0.90
CA ASN A 58 -18.93 -24.06 -0.80
C ASN A 58 -19.69 -22.76 -1.17
N ALA A 59 -19.34 -22.16 -2.31
CA ALA A 59 -19.87 -20.88 -2.80
C ALA A 59 -19.44 -19.63 -2.03
N TYR A 60 -18.50 -19.75 -1.08
CA TYR A 60 -17.85 -18.63 -0.41
C TYR A 60 -16.41 -18.47 -0.89
N LEU A 61 -16.03 -17.25 -1.25
CA LEU A 61 -14.65 -16.94 -1.60
C LEU A 61 -13.80 -16.79 -0.34
N PHE A 62 -13.05 -17.84 -0.03
CA PHE A 62 -11.95 -17.79 0.91
C PHE A 62 -10.79 -17.02 0.29
N THR A 63 -10.18 -16.12 1.05
CA THR A 63 -9.03 -15.33 0.60
C THR A 63 -7.93 -15.33 1.65
N LYS A 64 -6.68 -15.35 1.20
CA LYS A 64 -5.48 -15.16 2.01
C LYS A 64 -4.40 -14.45 1.20
N VAL A 65 -3.33 -14.01 1.87
CA VAL A 65 -2.16 -13.47 1.17
C VAL A 65 -1.56 -14.57 0.28
N TYR A 66 -1.30 -14.24 -0.99
CA TYR A 66 -0.53 -15.11 -1.87
C TYR A 66 0.95 -14.75 -1.79
N HIS A 67 1.78 -15.77 -1.53
CA HIS A 67 3.23 -15.72 -1.64
C HIS A 67 3.65 -16.56 -2.85
N LYS A 68 4.43 -15.98 -3.76
CA LYS A 68 4.95 -16.72 -4.92
C LYS A 68 5.78 -17.93 -4.46
N PRO A 69 5.89 -19.02 -5.22
CA PRO A 69 6.74 -20.16 -4.83
C PRO A 69 8.21 -19.79 -4.60
N SER A 70 8.69 -18.77 -5.30
CA SER A 70 10.03 -18.19 -5.13
C SER A 70 10.10 -17.13 -4.02
N TYR A 71 9.06 -16.99 -3.20
CA TYR A 71 9.04 -16.03 -2.12
C TYR A 71 10.04 -16.44 -1.06
N GLU A 72 11.02 -15.58 -0.86
CA GLU A 72 11.88 -15.63 0.31
C GLU A 72 11.34 -14.66 1.36
N PRO A 73 11.47 -14.97 2.66
CA PRO A 73 11.11 -14.08 3.74
C PRO A 73 12.12 -12.92 3.86
N TYR A 74 12.55 -12.34 2.73
CA TYR A 74 13.51 -11.26 2.66
C TYR A 74 12.79 -9.92 2.61
N TYR A 75 12.96 -9.16 3.68
CA TYR A 75 12.58 -7.76 3.74
C TYR A 75 13.84 -6.91 3.82
N LEU A 76 13.67 -5.61 3.62
CA LEU A 76 14.77 -4.68 3.87
C LEU A 76 15.32 -4.87 5.29
N PRO A 77 16.60 -5.27 5.45
CA PRO A 77 17.14 -5.56 6.78
C PRO A 77 17.11 -4.32 7.69
N PHE A 78 16.78 -4.53 8.96
CA PHE A 78 16.65 -3.43 9.92
C PHE A 78 17.96 -2.67 10.15
N ASN A 79 19.11 -3.33 10.01
CA ASN A 79 20.44 -2.74 10.13
C ASN A 79 20.93 -2.01 8.87
N SER A 80 20.18 -2.06 7.76
CA SER A 80 20.57 -1.37 6.51
C SER A 80 20.61 0.16 6.66
N VAL A 81 21.30 0.88 5.77
CA VAL A 81 21.45 2.35 5.84
C VAL A 81 20.18 3.11 5.38
N HIS A 82 19.06 2.41 5.22
CA HIS A 82 17.80 2.99 4.80
C HIS A 82 17.14 3.79 5.92
N PRO A 83 16.36 4.83 5.62
CA PRO A 83 15.90 5.69 6.69
C PRO A 83 14.68 5.11 7.41
N MET A 84 14.50 5.59 8.64
CA MET A 84 13.67 4.91 9.63
C MET A 84 12.19 4.81 9.22
N HIS A 85 11.66 5.76 8.44
CA HIS A 85 10.26 5.68 8.04
C HIS A 85 9.98 4.48 7.13
N MET A 86 10.92 4.07 6.27
CA MET A 86 10.75 2.90 5.41
C MET A 86 10.72 1.63 6.24
N LYS A 87 11.66 1.51 7.18
CA LYS A 87 11.71 0.41 8.13
C LYS A 87 10.44 0.33 8.98
N LYS A 88 9.89 1.47 9.41
CA LYS A 88 8.58 1.52 10.10
C LYS A 88 7.42 1.10 9.18
N ASN A 89 7.47 1.47 7.90
CA ASN A 89 6.37 1.23 6.98
C ASN A 89 6.23 -0.24 6.59
N ILE A 90 7.32 -0.99 6.49
CA ILE A 90 7.29 -2.41 6.10
C ILE A 90 6.37 -3.26 7.01
N PRO A 91 6.62 -3.38 8.32
CA PRO A 91 5.75 -4.18 9.20
C PRO A 91 4.33 -3.60 9.29
N PHE A 92 4.17 -2.27 9.20
CA PHE A 92 2.87 -1.63 9.20
C PHE A 92 2.04 -2.03 7.96
N ALA A 93 2.62 -1.92 6.77
CA ALA A 93 1.96 -2.20 5.50
C ALA A 93 1.64 -3.69 5.36
N MET A 94 2.57 -4.56 5.76
CA MET A 94 2.36 -6.01 5.68
C MET A 94 1.28 -6.49 6.66
N PHE A 95 1.27 -5.99 7.90
CA PHE A 95 0.22 -6.33 8.85
C PHE A 95 -1.15 -5.82 8.39
N PHE A 96 -1.18 -4.60 7.84
CA PHE A 96 -2.39 -4.03 7.26
C PHE A 96 -2.90 -4.87 6.08
N ARG A 97 -2.00 -5.31 5.19
CA ARG A 97 -2.29 -6.22 4.08
C ARG A 97 -2.86 -7.55 4.57
N ALA A 98 -2.26 -8.16 5.61
CA ALA A 98 -2.74 -9.41 6.19
C ALA A 98 -4.20 -9.31 6.66
N ILE A 99 -4.57 -8.23 7.35
CA ILE A 99 -5.97 -8.02 7.78
C ILE A 99 -6.90 -7.87 6.57
N ARG A 100 -6.49 -7.12 5.54
CA ARG A 100 -7.31 -6.88 4.35
C ARG A 100 -7.49 -8.14 3.51
N TYR A 101 -6.48 -8.98 3.36
CA TYR A 101 -6.50 -10.07 2.39
C TYR A 101 -7.01 -11.38 2.98
N CYS A 102 -6.82 -11.64 4.28
CA CYS A 102 -7.30 -12.87 4.89
C CYS A 102 -8.80 -12.77 5.21
N SER A 103 -9.65 -13.63 4.66
CA SER A 103 -11.11 -13.61 4.94
C SER A 103 -11.49 -14.31 6.23
N THR A 104 -10.56 -15.01 6.89
CA THR A 104 -10.82 -15.70 8.16
C THR A 104 -9.76 -15.32 9.19
N PHE A 105 -10.16 -15.38 10.46
CA PHE A 105 -9.25 -15.08 11.57
C PHE A 105 -8.06 -16.03 11.62
N LYS A 106 -8.29 -17.32 11.33
CA LYS A 106 -7.23 -18.34 11.26
C LYS A 106 -6.19 -18.00 10.19
N ALA A 107 -6.62 -17.71 8.96
CA ALA A 107 -5.71 -17.34 7.88
C ALA A 107 -4.93 -16.05 8.18
N PHE A 108 -5.54 -15.11 8.89
CA PHE A 108 -4.86 -13.91 9.36
C PHE A 108 -3.80 -14.21 10.42
N LEU A 109 -4.10 -15.09 11.38
CA LEU A 109 -3.13 -15.49 12.40
C LEU A 109 -1.92 -16.17 11.78
N ASP A 110 -2.15 -17.09 10.83
CA ASP A 110 -1.06 -17.79 10.13
C ASP A 110 -0.16 -16.78 9.40
N GLU A 111 -0.75 -15.89 8.60
CA GLU A 111 0.00 -14.83 7.90
C GLU A 111 0.73 -13.88 8.87
N ARG A 112 0.12 -13.55 10.02
CA ARG A 112 0.74 -12.70 11.04
C ARG A 112 1.98 -13.34 11.63
N GLU A 113 1.94 -14.64 11.91
CA GLU A 113 3.09 -15.36 12.46
C GLU A 113 4.21 -15.50 11.41
N ASP A 114 3.86 -15.84 10.17
CA ASP A 114 4.82 -15.87 9.05
C ASP A 114 5.49 -14.51 8.84
N LEU A 115 4.70 -13.44 8.85
CA LEU A 115 5.21 -12.06 8.78
C LEU A 115 6.14 -11.74 9.95
N ARG A 116 5.75 -12.09 11.19
CA ARG A 116 6.57 -11.83 12.38
C ARG A 116 7.91 -12.56 12.28
N MET A 117 7.88 -13.82 11.89
CA MET A 117 9.09 -14.64 11.70
C MET A 117 10.00 -14.03 10.65
N ALA A 118 9.46 -13.68 9.48
CA ALA A 118 10.22 -13.04 8.42
C ALA A 118 10.84 -11.71 8.87
N LEU A 119 10.12 -10.85 9.60
CA LEU A 119 10.67 -9.61 10.13
C LEU A 119 11.80 -9.84 11.15
N LEU A 120 11.66 -10.83 12.04
CA LEU A 120 12.69 -11.20 13.00
C LEU A 120 13.97 -11.70 12.30
N LEU A 121 13.82 -12.51 11.25
CA LEU A 121 14.94 -12.96 10.40
C LEU A 121 15.67 -11.77 9.76
N ASN A 122 14.93 -10.73 9.36
CA ASN A 122 15.46 -9.46 8.85
C ASN A 122 15.91 -8.48 9.95
N LYS A 123 16.15 -8.98 11.17
CA LYS A 123 16.73 -8.26 12.32
C LYS A 123 15.88 -7.13 12.87
N TYR A 124 14.58 -7.12 12.61
CA TYR A 124 13.67 -6.19 13.26
C TYR A 124 13.51 -6.53 14.75
N PRO A 125 13.69 -5.57 15.68
CA PRO A 125 13.43 -5.83 17.09
C PRO A 125 11.96 -6.16 17.34
N GLY A 126 11.67 -7.18 18.18
CA GLY A 126 10.28 -7.61 18.45
C GLY A 126 9.36 -6.46 18.90
N LYS A 127 9.82 -5.63 19.85
CA LYS A 127 9.08 -4.44 20.30
C LYS A 127 8.83 -3.44 19.17
N PHE A 128 9.74 -3.33 18.20
CA PHE A 128 9.56 -2.45 17.05
C PHE A 128 8.44 -2.97 16.13
N ILE A 129 8.39 -4.29 15.90
CA ILE A 129 7.33 -4.96 15.14
C ILE A 129 5.98 -4.71 15.82
N ASP A 130 5.89 -5.00 17.12
CA ASP A 130 4.66 -4.84 17.91
C ASP A 130 4.16 -3.39 17.88
N ASN A 131 5.06 -2.41 17.98
CA ASN A 131 4.72 -1.01 17.85
C ASN A 131 4.09 -0.67 16.49
N GLN A 132 4.57 -1.27 15.39
CA GLN A 132 3.99 -1.01 14.06
C GLN A 132 2.66 -1.75 13.86
N PHE A 133 2.50 -2.94 14.41
CA PHE A 133 1.21 -3.66 14.40
C PHE A 133 0.16 -2.87 15.20
N ASN A 134 0.50 -2.43 16.41
CA ASN A 134 -0.36 -1.58 17.24
C ASN A 134 -0.69 -0.25 16.57
N ARG A 135 0.22 0.28 15.74
CA ARG A 135 -0.06 1.49 14.95
C ARG A 135 -1.17 1.26 13.92
N VAL A 136 -1.26 0.08 13.31
CA VAL A 136 -2.39 -0.30 12.44
C VAL A 136 -3.68 -0.34 13.27
N LEU A 137 -3.67 -1.06 14.40
CA LEU A 137 -4.85 -1.18 15.26
C LEU A 137 -5.37 0.18 15.73
N LYS A 138 -4.47 1.05 16.21
CA LYS A 138 -4.79 2.43 16.61
C LYS A 138 -5.33 3.26 15.46
N LYS A 139 -4.79 3.12 14.25
CA LYS A 139 -5.24 3.87 13.07
C LYS A 139 -6.72 3.58 12.74
N PHE A 140 -7.17 2.35 12.96
CA PHE A 140 -8.55 1.93 12.71
C PHE A 140 -9.40 1.85 13.99
N ASN A 141 -8.98 2.53 15.06
CA ASN A 141 -9.69 2.58 16.35
C ASN A 141 -10.04 1.20 16.94
N ILE A 142 -9.18 0.21 16.70
CA ILE A 142 -9.35 -1.15 17.22
C ILE A 142 -8.77 -1.17 18.64
N THR A 143 -9.66 -1.13 19.64
CA THR A 143 -9.31 -1.13 21.07
C THR A 143 -9.31 -2.53 21.69
N GLN A 144 -10.06 -3.45 21.08
CA GLN A 144 -10.19 -4.83 21.54
C GLN A 144 -9.28 -5.78 20.73
N PRO A 145 -8.81 -6.90 21.32
CA PRO A 145 -8.04 -7.89 20.60
C PRO A 145 -8.87 -8.50 19.46
N LEU A 146 -8.21 -8.79 18.35
CA LEU A 146 -8.82 -9.55 17.25
C LEU A 146 -9.07 -10.99 17.71
N THR A 147 -10.29 -11.45 17.52
CA THR A 147 -10.74 -12.80 17.84
C THR A 147 -11.59 -13.34 16.68
N ASN A 148 -11.84 -14.65 16.67
CA ASN A 148 -12.67 -15.26 15.63
C ASN A 148 -14.06 -14.60 15.51
N ASN A 149 -14.61 -14.10 16.63
CA ASN A 149 -15.96 -13.53 16.69
C ASN A 149 -16.02 -12.11 16.15
N ASN A 150 -14.98 -11.29 16.33
CA ASN A 150 -15.00 -9.88 15.92
C ASN A 150 -14.21 -9.58 14.63
N TYR A 151 -13.37 -10.51 14.18
CA TYR A 151 -12.41 -10.29 13.10
C TYR A 151 -13.08 -9.85 11.79
N ASN A 152 -14.12 -10.56 11.35
CA ASN A 152 -14.76 -10.28 10.07
C ASN A 152 -15.42 -8.88 10.03
N MET A 153 -16.03 -8.47 11.15
CA MET A 153 -16.61 -7.13 11.28
C MET A 153 -15.52 -6.05 11.20
N ILE A 154 -14.43 -6.22 11.96
CA ILE A 154 -13.31 -5.27 11.98
C ILE A 154 -12.64 -5.19 10.62
N ARG A 155 -12.38 -6.33 9.98
CA ARG A 155 -11.82 -6.41 8.63
C ARG A 155 -12.70 -5.67 7.63
N LYS A 156 -14.02 -5.86 7.68
CA LYS A 156 -14.95 -5.18 6.79
C LYS A 156 -14.85 -3.65 6.94
N ASN A 157 -14.79 -3.16 8.18
CA ASN A 157 -14.60 -1.72 8.45
C ASN A 157 -13.28 -1.22 7.86
N ILE A 158 -12.17 -1.95 8.08
CA ILE A 158 -10.86 -1.62 7.50
C ILE A 158 -10.90 -1.53 5.96
N ILE A 159 -11.60 -2.44 5.29
CA ILE A 159 -11.68 -2.45 3.83
C ILE A 159 -12.47 -1.25 3.31
N HIS A 160 -13.54 -0.85 4.01
CA HIS A 160 -14.37 0.29 3.64
C HIS A 160 -13.77 1.65 4.04
N ASP A 161 -12.97 1.69 5.10
CA ASP A 161 -12.14 2.83 5.49
C ASP A 161 -10.94 2.92 4.52
N THR A 162 -11.22 3.20 3.25
CA THR A 162 -10.19 3.58 2.29
C THR A 162 -9.36 4.69 2.92
N ILE A 163 -8.04 4.49 2.98
CA ILE A 163 -7.09 5.52 3.42
C ILE A 163 -7.27 6.69 2.45
N LYS A 164 -8.11 7.65 2.81
CA LYS A 164 -8.01 9.00 2.28
C LYS A 164 -6.68 9.50 2.84
N GLU A 165 -5.62 9.47 2.03
CA GLU A 165 -4.60 10.49 2.24
C GLU A 165 -5.38 11.80 2.21
N GLU A 166 -5.39 12.53 3.32
CA GLU A 166 -5.82 13.92 3.30
C GLU A 166 -4.91 14.61 2.29
N LYS A 167 -5.33 14.65 1.03
CA LYS A 167 -4.77 15.57 0.07
C LYS A 167 -5.08 16.93 0.67
N ILE A 168 -4.06 17.58 1.20
CA ILE A 168 -4.15 18.98 1.60
C ILE A 168 -4.76 19.70 0.39
N PRO A 169 -5.94 20.33 0.52
CA PRO A 169 -6.57 21.01 -0.61
C PRO A 169 -5.55 22.02 -1.12
N THR A 170 -5.00 21.76 -2.31
CA THR A 170 -3.97 22.62 -2.89
C THR A 170 -4.55 23.19 -4.17
N ASP A 171 -4.63 24.51 -4.20
CA ASP A 171 -5.02 25.24 -5.39
C ASP A 171 -3.88 25.16 -6.39
N HIS A 172 -3.97 24.22 -7.33
CA HIS A 172 -2.94 24.01 -8.34
C HIS A 172 -2.79 25.19 -9.33
N TYR A 173 -3.75 26.12 -9.38
CA TYR A 173 -3.62 27.34 -10.19
C TYR A 173 -2.82 28.41 -9.47
N ARG A 174 -2.82 28.41 -8.14
CA ARG A 174 -2.11 29.37 -7.31
C ARG A 174 -0.91 28.80 -6.57
N THR A 175 -0.60 27.52 -6.70
CA THR A 175 0.49 26.87 -5.95
C THR A 175 1.60 26.38 -6.88
N MET A 176 2.82 26.86 -6.65
CA MET A 176 4.02 26.37 -7.34
C MET A 176 4.83 25.50 -6.39
N PHE A 177 4.94 24.19 -6.67
CA PHE A 177 5.78 23.30 -5.88
C PHE A 177 7.23 23.32 -6.33
N ILE A 178 8.13 23.70 -5.43
CA ILE A 178 9.56 23.78 -5.68
C ILE A 178 10.26 22.72 -4.86
N HIS A 179 10.67 21.65 -5.55
CA HIS A 179 11.34 20.53 -4.93
C HIS A 179 12.85 20.66 -4.99
N PHE A 180 13.52 20.60 -3.83
CA PHE A 180 14.98 20.64 -3.75
C PHE A 180 15.54 19.47 -2.93
N THR A 181 16.81 19.16 -3.17
CA THR A 181 17.57 18.20 -2.36
C THR A 181 18.17 18.94 -1.18
N TYR A 182 17.81 18.52 0.04
CA TYR A 182 18.32 19.16 1.25
C TYR A 182 19.83 18.90 1.42
N CYS A 183 20.61 19.98 1.59
CA CYS A 183 22.03 19.97 1.97
C CYS A 183 22.29 21.08 3.02
N LEU A 184 23.35 20.94 3.85
CA LEU A 184 23.64 21.86 4.97
C LEU A 184 23.71 23.34 4.55
N ASN A 185 24.34 23.61 3.40
CA ASN A 185 24.53 24.95 2.85
C ASN A 185 23.21 25.59 2.37
N ILE A 186 22.14 24.81 2.25
CA ILE A 186 20.84 25.18 1.69
C ILE A 186 19.78 25.28 2.83
N ARG A 187 20.19 25.19 4.11
CA ARG A 187 19.28 25.29 5.27
C ARG A 187 18.46 26.59 5.29
N THR A 188 19.04 27.69 4.82
CA THR A 188 18.37 29.01 4.75
C THR A 188 17.65 29.24 3.42
N LEU A 189 17.69 28.28 2.49
CA LEU A 189 17.06 28.41 1.18
C LEU A 189 15.57 28.74 1.28
N PRO A 190 14.75 28.07 2.13
CA PRO A 190 13.32 28.41 2.16
C PRO A 190 13.10 29.88 2.51
N THR A 191 13.77 30.36 3.55
CA THR A 191 13.66 31.74 4.01
C THR A 191 14.20 32.74 2.96
N LYS A 192 15.37 32.46 2.39
CA LYS A 192 15.98 33.31 1.35
C LYS A 192 15.15 33.32 0.06
N PHE A 193 14.62 32.17 -0.33
CA PHE A 193 13.75 32.06 -1.49
C PHE A 193 12.49 32.88 -1.28
N HIS A 194 11.80 32.75 -0.14
CA HIS A 194 10.61 33.56 0.12
C HIS A 194 10.91 35.06 0.20
N ALA A 195 12.07 35.45 0.77
CA ALA A 195 12.50 36.84 0.76
C ALA A 195 12.74 37.36 -0.67
N LEU A 196 13.41 36.58 -1.52
CA LEU A 196 13.63 36.92 -2.93
C LEU A 196 12.31 36.93 -3.71
N TRP A 197 11.44 35.95 -3.46
CA TRP A 197 10.15 35.81 -4.12
C TRP A 197 9.28 37.03 -3.84
N ASN A 198 9.15 37.39 -2.58
CA ASN A 198 8.41 38.59 -2.19
C ASN A 198 9.07 39.85 -2.76
N LYS A 199 10.40 39.95 -2.73
CA LYS A 199 11.11 41.14 -3.24
C LYS A 199 10.88 41.39 -4.74
N TYR A 200 10.86 40.34 -5.56
CA TYR A 200 10.81 40.49 -7.02
C TYR A 200 9.43 40.26 -7.62
N PHE A 201 8.56 39.52 -6.93
CA PHE A 201 7.29 39.08 -7.50
C PHE A 201 6.06 39.56 -6.73
N SER A 202 6.19 40.32 -5.64
CA SER A 202 5.03 40.88 -4.91
C SER A 202 4.16 41.80 -5.76
N GLU A 203 4.77 42.52 -6.69
CA GLU A 203 4.11 43.48 -7.61
C GLU A 203 4.01 42.95 -9.05
N SER A 204 4.35 41.67 -9.25
CA SER A 204 4.31 41.01 -10.55
C SER A 204 2.90 40.44 -10.82
N PRO A 205 2.52 40.19 -12.10
CA PRO A 205 1.28 39.47 -12.44
C PRO A 205 1.16 38.07 -11.81
N ILE A 206 2.24 37.52 -11.25
CA ILE A 206 2.26 36.22 -10.58
C ILE A 206 2.27 36.33 -9.05
N ASN A 207 1.92 37.47 -8.47
CA ASN A 207 1.90 37.67 -7.01
C ASN A 207 0.87 36.77 -6.29
N GLU A 208 -0.15 36.27 -7.00
CA GLU A 208 -1.10 35.29 -6.49
C GLU A 208 -0.52 33.86 -6.38
N ILE A 209 0.65 33.60 -6.98
CA ILE A 209 1.33 32.31 -6.89
C ILE A 209 2.04 32.19 -5.54
N ILE A 210 1.67 31.15 -4.80
CA ILE A 210 2.24 30.72 -3.53
C ILE A 210 3.27 29.63 -3.81
N PRO A 211 4.58 29.93 -3.73
CA PRO A 211 5.61 28.92 -3.86
C PRO A 211 5.63 28.05 -2.59
N VAL A 212 5.50 26.74 -2.75
CA VAL A 212 5.63 25.77 -1.66
C VAL A 212 6.93 25.01 -1.86
N ILE A 213 7.90 25.30 -0.99
CA ILE A 213 9.24 24.71 -1.07
C ILE A 213 9.25 23.39 -0.29
N GLY A 214 9.40 22.28 -1.01
CA GLY A 214 9.43 20.93 -0.45
C GLY A 214 10.80 20.28 -0.60
N THR A 215 11.23 19.53 0.41
CA THR A 215 12.42 18.67 0.25
C THR A 215 11.99 17.36 -0.41
N ARG A 216 12.72 16.90 -1.44
CA ARG A 216 12.47 15.57 -2.06
C ARG A 216 12.74 14.42 -1.08
N ASN A 217 13.40 14.68 0.05
CA ASN A 217 13.79 13.64 0.99
C ASN A 217 13.64 14.10 2.46
N VAL A 218 12.42 14.01 2.97
CA VAL A 218 12.04 14.36 4.36
C VAL A 218 12.89 13.64 5.42
N GLN A 219 13.47 12.48 5.06
CA GLN A 219 14.32 11.66 5.93
C GLN A 219 15.65 12.33 6.29
N ASN A 220 16.26 13.07 5.35
CA ASN A 220 17.53 13.76 5.59
C ASN A 220 17.35 14.92 6.57
N PHE A 221 16.26 15.67 6.42
CA PHE A 221 15.88 16.73 7.33
C PHE A 221 15.59 16.20 8.75
N GLN A 222 14.83 15.10 8.86
CA GLN A 222 14.53 14.47 10.14
C GLN A 222 15.80 13.91 10.84
N LYS A 223 16.70 13.24 10.10
CA LYS A 223 17.98 12.76 10.65
C LYS A 223 18.86 13.91 11.17
N GLN A 224 18.75 15.09 10.58
CA GLN A 224 19.58 16.24 10.94
C GLN A 224 19.02 17.04 12.12
N LEU A 225 17.70 17.18 12.22
CA LEU A 225 17.05 17.75 13.42
C LEU A 225 17.35 16.94 14.68
N MET A 226 17.54 15.63 14.55
CA MET A 226 17.92 14.74 15.65
C MET A 226 19.42 14.74 15.99
N LYS A 227 20.28 15.27 15.11
CA LYS A 227 21.73 15.41 15.35
C LYS A 227 22.12 16.72 16.05
N ASN A 228 21.20 17.69 16.10
CA ASN A 228 21.41 18.99 16.72
C ASN A 228 20.70 19.12 18.09
N LYS A 229 20.59 18.00 18.82
CA LYS A 229 20.27 17.98 20.25
C LYS A 229 21.46 17.43 21.01
#